data_AF-E2A3A1-F1
#
_entry.id   AF-E2A3A1-F1
#
_cell.length_a   1.000
_cell.length_b   1.000
_cell.length_c   1.000
_cell.angle_alpha   90.00
_cell.angle_beta   90.00
_cell.angle_gamma   90.00
#
_symmetry.space_group_name_H-M   'P 1'
#
loop_
_entity.id
_entity.type
_entity.pdbx_description
1 polymer ?
#
loop_
_entity_poly.entity_id
_entity_poly.type
_entity_poly.pdbx_seq_one_letter_code
_entity_poly.pdbx_strand_id
1 'polypeptide(L)'
;FMIDSGSVINIIKLRNLNIVPTDVEDVLILRGISKVPVKTVGSVVFTIVGKITKFHVIQDDVTIPRDGILGSEFLEDNRAILDY
;
A
#
# COMPACT_ATOMS: atom_id res chain seq x y z
N PHE A 1 -1.15 0.76 -9.78
CA PHE A 1 -0.66 1.48 -8.59
C PHE A 1 -0.28 2.90 -8.98
N MET A 2 -0.45 3.85 -8.08
CA MET A 2 0.22 5.16 -8.13
C MET A 2 1.58 5.02 -7.43
N ILE A 3 2.64 5.63 -7.96
CA ILE A 3 3.94 5.71 -7.29
C ILE A 3 3.98 7.04 -6.53
N ASP A 4 4.25 6.98 -5.24
CA ASP A 4 4.27 8.15 -4.36
C ASP A 4 5.48 8.10 -3.43
N SER A 5 6.49 8.94 -3.70
CA SER A 5 7.68 9.06 -2.86
C SER A 5 7.40 9.77 -1.52
N GLY A 6 6.24 10.42 -1.36
CA GLY A 6 5.81 11.04 -0.11
C GLY A 6 5.08 10.09 0.84
N SER A 7 4.61 8.94 0.32
CA SER A 7 4.03 7.87 1.14
C SER A 7 5.12 6.89 1.54
N VAL A 8 5.29 6.61 2.83
CA VAL A 8 6.29 5.62 3.27
C VAL A 8 5.87 4.19 2.91
N ILE A 9 4.60 3.87 3.14
CA ILE A 9 4.10 2.49 3.05
C ILE A 9 3.40 2.21 1.73
N ASN A 10 3.33 0.93 1.37
CA ASN A 10 2.51 0.45 0.26
C ASN A 10 1.10 0.12 0.73
N ILE A 11 0.10 0.52 -0.06
CA ILE A 11 -1.31 0.25 0.22
C ILE A 11 -2.04 -0.27 -1.01
N ILE A 12 -3.05 -1.11 -0.77
CA ILE A 12 -3.91 -1.66 -1.81
C ILE A 12 -5.35 -1.75 -1.34
N LYS A 13 -6.31 -1.47 -2.23
CA LYS A 13 -7.73 -1.65 -1.93
C LYS A 13 -8.11 -3.13 -1.90
N LEU A 14 -8.97 -3.48 -0.95
CA LEU A 14 -9.44 -4.86 -0.73
C LEU A 14 -10.04 -5.50 -1.98
N ARG A 15 -10.78 -4.77 -2.83
CA ARG A 15 -11.34 -5.30 -4.09
C ARG A 15 -10.33 -5.92 -5.05
N ASN A 16 -9.05 -5.57 -4.93
CA ASN A 16 -7.99 -6.06 -5.81
C ASN A 16 -7.34 -7.35 -5.29
N LEU A 17 -7.70 -7.81 -4.09
CA LEU A 17 -7.17 -9.00 -3.48
C LEU A 17 -8.18 -10.15 -3.62
N ASN A 18 -7.98 -11.00 -4.61
CA ASN A 18 -8.75 -12.23 -4.75
C ASN A 18 -8.03 -13.38 -4.03
N ILE A 19 -8.57 -13.80 -2.87
CA ILE A 19 -8.16 -15.01 -2.14
C ILE A 19 -6.68 -14.95 -1.68
N VAL A 20 -6.24 -13.81 -1.16
CA VAL A 20 -4.92 -13.68 -0.54
C VAL A 20 -5.09 -13.69 0.98
N PRO A 21 -4.41 -14.59 1.73
CA PRO A 21 -4.44 -14.56 3.18
C PRO A 21 -3.92 -13.20 3.67
N THR A 22 -4.80 -12.47 4.35
CA THR A 22 -4.49 -11.16 4.95
C THR A 22 -4.20 -11.37 6.42
N ASP A 23 -3.06 -10.88 6.88
CA ASP A 23 -2.73 -10.83 8.30
C ASP A 23 -3.52 -9.70 8.96
N VAL A 24 -4.55 -10.08 9.71
CA VAL A 24 -5.48 -9.15 10.39
C VAL A 24 -4.94 -8.62 11.71
N GLU A 25 -3.81 -9.13 12.21
CA GLU A 25 -3.16 -8.60 13.42
C GLU A 25 -2.26 -7.40 13.07
N ASP A 26 -1.72 -7.39 11.85
CA ASP A 26 -0.83 -6.36 11.35
C ASP A 26 -1.59 -5.17 10.74
N VAL A 27 -2.16 -4.37 11.65
CA VAL A 27 -3.01 -3.23 11.32
C VAL A 27 -2.32 -1.91 11.63
N LEU A 28 -2.37 -0.99 10.65
CA LEU A 28 -1.85 0.37 10.77
C LEU A 28 -2.98 1.41 10.70
N ILE A 29 -2.70 2.57 11.30
CA ILE A 29 -3.54 3.77 11.17
C ILE A 29 -2.82 4.75 10.27
N LEU A 30 -3.38 4.96 9.08
CA LEU A 30 -2.82 5.83 8.06
C LEU A 30 -3.29 7.26 8.27
N ARG A 31 -2.37 8.21 8.19
CA ARG A 31 -2.62 9.65 8.28
C ARG A 31 -2.14 10.33 7.01
N GLY A 32 -2.77 11.42 6.61
CA GLY A 32 -2.39 12.22 5.43
C GLY A 32 -3.03 11.76 4.11
N ILE A 33 -3.63 10.58 4.07
CA ILE A 33 -4.34 10.07 2.89
C ILE A 33 -5.79 10.60 2.82
N SER A 34 -6.38 10.88 3.99
CA SER A 34 -7.73 11.43 4.11
C SER A 34 -7.81 12.42 5.27
N LYS A 35 -8.90 13.20 5.34
CA LYS A 35 -9.16 14.12 6.47
C LYS A 35 -9.28 13.40 7.82
N VAL A 36 -9.63 12.11 7.78
CA VAL A 36 -9.78 11.24 8.95
C VAL A 36 -8.71 10.15 8.89
N PRO A 37 -8.13 9.73 10.03
CA PRO A 37 -7.25 8.57 10.05
C PRO A 37 -7.94 7.33 9.49
N VAL A 38 -7.26 6.63 8.56
CA VAL A 38 -7.80 5.42 7.93
C VAL A 38 -7.15 4.21 8.58
N LYS A 39 -7.96 3.31 9.15
CA LYS A 39 -7.47 2.04 9.69
C LYS A 39 -7.38 1.01 8.56
N THR A 40 -6.26 0.30 8.47
CA THR A 40 -6.09 -0.80 7.51
C THR A 40 -6.85 -2.04 8.00
N VAL A 41 -7.18 -2.93 7.08
CA VAL A 41 -7.79 -4.24 7.38
C VAL A 41 -6.75 -5.22 7.91
N GLY A 42 -5.51 -5.07 7.43
CA GLY A 42 -4.39 -5.92 7.75
C GLY A 42 -3.26 -5.70 6.75
N SER A 43 -2.35 -6.67 6.64
CA SER A 43 -1.32 -6.68 5.60
C SER A 43 -1.35 -7.94 4.75
N VAL A 44 -0.84 -7.82 3.54
CA VAL A 44 -0.63 -8.92 2.60
C VAL A 44 0.76 -8.80 2.01
N VAL A 45 1.34 -9.95 1.70
CA VAL A 45 2.64 -10.02 1.04
C VAL A 45 2.46 -10.75 -0.28
N PHE A 46 2.81 -10.10 -1.38
CA PHE A 46 2.81 -10.73 -2.69
C PHE A 46 3.92 -10.16 -3.58
N THR A 47 4.23 -10.88 -4.64
CA THR A 47 5.28 -10.49 -5.56
C THR A 47 4.77 -9.48 -6.58
N ILE A 48 5.42 -8.33 -6.68
CA ILE A 48 5.20 -7.34 -7.73
C ILE A 48 6.54 -7.01 -8.40
N VAL A 49 6.58 -7.00 -9.74
CA VAL A 49 7.83 -6.79 -10.52
C VAL A 49 8.98 -7.71 -10.07
N GLY A 50 8.66 -8.95 -9.67
CA GLY A 50 9.66 -9.92 -9.22
C GLY A 50 10.21 -9.69 -7.80
N LYS A 51 9.66 -8.74 -7.03
CA LYS A 51 10.01 -8.47 -5.64
C LYS A 51 8.88 -8.84 -4.70
N ILE A 52 9.21 -9.52 -3.60
CA ILE A 52 8.28 -9.76 -2.49
C ILE A 52 8.05 -8.42 -1.81
N THR A 53 6.81 -7.93 -1.83
CA THR A 53 6.47 -6.62 -1.28
C THR A 53 5.28 -6.74 -0.35
N LYS A 54 5.39 -6.09 0.81
CA LYS A 54 4.32 -5.99 1.79
C LYS A 54 3.42 -4.82 1.45
N PHE A 55 2.10 -5.05 1.48
CA PHE A 55 1.07 -4.04 1.30
C PHE A 55 0.13 -4.04 2.49
N HIS A 56 -0.31 -2.86 2.90
CA HIS A 56 -1.41 -2.74 3.84
C HIS A 56 -2.74 -2.61 3.08
N VAL A 57 -3.72 -3.39 3.52
CA VAL A 57 -5.02 -3.46 2.85
C VAL A 57 -5.92 -2.39 3.41
N ILE A 58 -6.53 -1.59 2.53
CA ILE A 58 -7.53 -0.59 2.91
C ILE A 58 -8.92 -0.99 2.39
N GLN A 59 -9.95 -0.48 3.06
CA GLN A 59 -11.33 -0.62 2.61
C GLN A 59 -11.55 0.09 1.27
N ASP A 60 -12.52 -0.41 0.51
CA ASP A 60 -12.79 0.07 -0.86
C ASP A 60 -13.41 1.46 -0.92
N ASP A 61 -13.99 1.92 0.17
CA ASP A 61 -14.59 3.24 0.36
C ASP A 61 -13.54 4.35 0.55
N VAL A 62 -12.30 3.98 0.87
CA VAL A 62 -11.21 4.94 1.05
C VAL A 62 -10.87 5.58 -0.30
N THR A 63 -10.97 6.90 -0.33
CA THR A 63 -10.71 7.71 -1.52
C THR A 63 -9.21 7.92 -1.70
N ILE A 64 -8.56 6.98 -2.37
CA ILE A 64 -7.19 7.14 -2.89
C ILE A 64 -7.18 7.23 -4.42
N PRO A 65 -6.16 7.90 -5.00
CA PRO A 65 -5.89 7.80 -6.43
C PRO A 65 -5.62 6.34 -6.80
N ARG A 66 -6.31 5.85 -7.83
CA ARG A 66 -6.20 4.46 -8.31
C ARG A 66 -6.56 3.41 -7.23
N ASP A 67 -6.12 2.19 -7.47
CA ASP A 67 -6.42 0.99 -6.70
C ASP A 67 -5.40 0.67 -5.59
N GLY A 68 -4.30 1.42 -5.53
CA GLY A 68 -3.23 1.24 -4.55
C GLY A 68 -2.08 2.22 -4.79
N ILE A 69 -1.28 2.45 -3.75
CA ILE A 69 -0.11 3.34 -3.76
C ILE A 69 1.13 2.51 -3.41
N LEU A 70 2.20 2.71 -4.18
CA LEU A 70 3.54 2.22 -3.88
C LEU A 70 4.32 3.36 -3.23
N GLY A 71 4.72 3.12 -1.99
CA GLY A 71 5.45 4.08 -1.18
C GLY A 71 6.97 4.03 -1.40
N SER A 72 7.68 4.86 -0.65
CA SER A 72 9.13 4.96 -0.65
C SER A 72 9.80 3.64 -0.26
N GLU A 73 9.20 2.83 0.62
CA GLU A 73 9.73 1.51 0.98
C GLU A 73 9.92 0.62 -0.26
N PHE A 74 8.91 0.57 -1.14
CA PHE A 74 9.03 -0.17 -2.40
C PHE A 74 10.05 0.47 -3.36
N LEU A 75 10.13 1.80 -3.39
CA LEU A 75 11.07 2.51 -4.28
C LEU A 75 12.52 2.30 -3.85
N GLU A 76 12.81 2.38 -2.55
CA GLU A 76 14.12 2.13 -1.95
C GLU A 76 14.56 0.68 -2.20
N ASP A 77 13.67 -0.30 -1.98
CA ASP A 77 13.93 -1.72 -2.23
C ASP A 77 14.27 -2.02 -3.70
N ASN A 78 13.74 -1.20 -4.61
CA ASN A 78 13.99 -1.29 -6.05
C ASN A 78 15.09 -0.35 -6.54
N ARG A 79 15.78 0.37 -5.64
CA ARG A 79 16.82 1.36 -5.96
C ARG A 79 16.32 2.38 -7.00
N ALA A 80 15.06 2.78 -6.89
CA ALA A 80 14.49 3.78 -7.76
C ALA A 80 15.20 5.12 -7.51
N ILE A 81 15.61 5.79 -8.59
CA ILE A 81 16.25 7.09 -8.54
C ILE A 81 15.27 8.10 -9.10
N LEU A 82 14.99 9.15 -8.33
CA LEU A 82 14.35 10.36 -8.83
C LEU A 82 15.44 11.22 -9.44
N ASP A 83 15.54 11.21 -10.77
CA ASP A 83 16.47 12.03 -11.54
C ASP A 83 15.69 13.19 -12.18
N TYR A 84 16.06 14.44 -11.87
CA TYR A 84 15.33 15.66 -12.22
C TYR A 84 16.18 16.67 -12.97
#